data_AF-A0A1Y2UTF8-F1
#
_entry.id   AF-A0A1Y2UTF8-F1
#
_cell.length_a   1.000
_cell.length_b   1.000
_cell.length_c   1.000
_cell.angle_alpha   90.00
_cell.angle_beta   90.00
_cell.angle_gamma   90.00
#
_symmetry.space_group_name_H-M   'P 1'
#
loop_
_entity.id
_entity.type
_entity.pdbx_description
1 polymer ?
#
loop_
_entity_poly.entity_id
_entity_poly.type
_entity_poly.pdbx_seq_one_letter_code
_entity_poly.pdbx_strand_id
1 'polypeptide(L)'
;MGGILQWQFDHHQGHVHSFQDTVRYGPLQNREDLWGKVCDIIAGRTQPDSPLYKSKLLVFFGQIDDVVVGKETTEDILKLLPSDRLQVEYLPGGHGFPYPNSEKIIETILSFWGSKPSVL
;
A
#
# COMPACT_ATOMS: atom_id res chain seq x y z
N MET A 1 -1.37 20.15 11.62
CA MET A 1 -0.29 19.16 11.33
C MET A 1 1.10 19.78 11.11
N GLY A 2 1.25 21.06 10.72
CA GLY A 2 2.57 21.64 10.44
C GLY A 2 3.57 21.69 11.61
N GLY A 3 3.13 21.82 12.86
CA GLY A 3 4.03 21.96 14.02
C GLY A 3 4.87 20.70 14.34
N ILE A 4 4.29 19.51 14.16
CA ILE A 4 5.02 18.24 14.39
C ILE A 4 6.04 18.01 13.27
N LEU A 5 5.65 18.28 12.03
CA LEU A 5 6.56 18.20 10.89
C LEU A 5 7.73 19.15 11.07
N GLN A 6 7.46 20.41 11.42
CA GLN A 6 8.50 21.41 11.67
C GLN A 6 9.43 20.98 12.81
N TRP A 7 8.87 20.43 13.90
CA TRP A 7 9.69 19.90 14.98
C TRP A 7 10.64 18.78 14.51
N GLN A 8 10.19 17.88 13.62
CA GLN A 8 11.04 16.82 13.06
C GLN A 8 12.18 17.41 12.22
N PHE A 9 11.91 18.44 11.41
CA PHE A 9 12.95 19.14 10.66
C PHE A 9 13.96 19.85 11.57
N ASP A 10 13.49 20.46 12.67
CA ASP A 10 14.33 21.27 13.55
C ASP A 10 15.15 20.43 14.54
N HIS A 11 14.61 19.28 15.01
CA HIS A 11 15.18 18.54 16.15
C HIS A 11 15.59 17.10 15.82
N HIS A 12 14.98 16.45 14.82
CA HIS A 12 15.30 15.07 14.50
C HIS A 12 16.40 15.02 13.43
N GLN A 13 17.66 14.90 13.86
CA GLN A 13 18.85 14.94 13.00
C GLN A 13 18.81 13.96 11.81
N GLY A 14 18.10 12.83 11.94
CA GLY A 14 17.94 11.86 10.86
C GLY A 14 16.85 12.23 9.83
N HIS A 15 15.92 13.13 10.15
CA HIS A 15 14.69 13.31 9.38
C HIS A 15 14.98 13.86 7.97
N VAL A 16 15.83 14.89 7.88
CA VAL A 16 16.19 15.51 6.61
C VAL A 16 16.85 14.50 5.66
N HIS A 17 17.80 13.72 6.17
CA HIS A 17 18.50 12.71 5.38
C HIS A 17 17.55 11.59 4.95
N SER A 18 16.73 11.05 5.86
CA SER A 18 15.75 10.03 5.50
C SER A 18 14.76 10.53 4.45
N PHE A 19 14.25 11.76 4.58
CA PHE A 19 13.36 12.35 3.58
C PHE A 19 14.05 12.47 2.21
N GLN A 20 15.27 13.01 2.15
CA GLN A 20 16.04 13.10 0.90
C GLN A 20 16.26 11.74 0.25
N ASP A 21 16.56 10.71 1.05
CA ASP A 21 16.77 9.36 0.57
C ASP A 21 15.48 8.74 0.01
N THR A 22 14.32 9.02 0.59
CA THR A 22 13.04 8.59 0.00
C THR A 22 12.80 9.21 -1.39
N VAL A 23 13.22 10.46 -1.60
CA VAL A 23 13.11 11.11 -2.90
C VAL A 23 14.12 10.54 -3.89
N ARG A 24 15.37 10.35 -3.46
CA ARG A 24 16.47 9.93 -4.33
C ARG A 24 16.43 8.45 -4.68
N TYR A 25 16.18 7.60 -3.71
CA TYR A 25 16.27 6.14 -3.85
C TYR A 25 14.91 5.45 -3.80
N GLY A 26 13.85 6.16 -3.39
CA GLY A 26 12.52 5.59 -3.35
C GLY A 26 12.01 5.19 -4.73
N PRO A 27 11.14 4.17 -4.79
CA PRO A 27 10.53 3.73 -6.04
C PRO A 27 9.38 4.66 -6.47
N LEU A 28 9.63 5.97 -6.54
CA LEU A 28 8.57 6.99 -6.72
C LEU A 28 8.04 7.09 -8.15
N GLN A 29 8.84 6.76 -9.16
CA GLN A 29 8.48 6.91 -10.57
C GLN A 29 9.06 5.78 -11.42
N ASN A 30 8.42 5.51 -12.57
CA ASN A 30 8.89 4.57 -13.60
C ASN A 30 9.13 3.14 -13.06
N ARG A 31 8.18 2.63 -12.27
CA ARG A 31 8.26 1.29 -11.64
C ARG A 31 7.25 0.29 -12.20
N GLU A 32 6.54 0.65 -13.26
CA GLU A 32 5.52 -0.15 -13.92
C GLU A 32 6.09 -1.51 -14.34
N ASP A 33 7.33 -1.57 -14.85
CA ASP A 33 7.98 -2.84 -15.22
C ASP A 33 8.17 -3.79 -14.03
N LEU A 34 8.50 -3.25 -12.86
CA LEU A 34 8.67 -4.05 -11.64
C LEU A 34 7.31 -4.54 -11.14
N TRP A 35 6.32 -3.64 -11.09
CA TRP A 35 4.96 -3.98 -10.71
C TRP A 35 4.33 -4.98 -11.68
N GLY A 36 4.59 -4.87 -12.98
CA GLY A 36 4.15 -5.82 -14.00
C GLY A 36 4.66 -7.22 -13.72
N LYS A 37 5.95 -7.37 -13.42
CA LYS A 37 6.54 -8.67 -13.02
C LYS A 37 5.86 -9.26 -11.79
N VAL A 38 5.60 -8.45 -10.76
CA VAL A 38 4.91 -8.93 -9.55
C VAL A 38 3.47 -9.32 -9.87
N CYS A 39 2.74 -8.50 -10.63
CA CYS A 39 1.37 -8.78 -11.05
C CYS A 39 1.28 -10.03 -11.93
N ASP A 40 2.28 -10.31 -12.76
CA ASP A 40 2.36 -11.53 -13.55
C ASP A 40 2.47 -12.79 -12.68
N ILE A 41 3.24 -12.73 -11.59
CA ILE A 41 3.32 -13.83 -10.63
C ILE A 41 1.98 -14.01 -9.93
N ILE A 42 1.39 -12.91 -9.41
CA ILE A 42 0.07 -12.93 -8.74
C ILE A 42 -1.02 -13.48 -9.68
N ALA A 43 -1.01 -13.08 -10.94
CA ALA A 43 -1.92 -13.55 -11.98
C ALA A 43 -1.71 -15.02 -12.36
N GLY A 44 -0.59 -15.62 -11.96
CA GLY A 44 -0.22 -16.99 -12.30
C GLY A 44 0.34 -17.16 -13.71
N ARG A 45 0.88 -16.09 -14.30
CA ARG A 45 1.50 -16.07 -15.63
C ARG A 45 2.97 -16.48 -15.59
N THR A 46 3.65 -16.24 -14.48
CA THR A 46 5.09 -16.57 -14.29
C THR A 46 5.35 -17.16 -12.90
N GLN A 47 6.52 -17.80 -12.72
CA GLN A 47 7.04 -18.32 -11.44
C GLN A 47 6.04 -19.20 -10.66
N PRO A 48 5.69 -20.40 -11.16
CA PRO A 48 4.75 -21.32 -10.52
C PRO A 48 5.15 -21.75 -9.10
N ASP A 49 6.44 -21.75 -8.79
CA ASP A 49 6.97 -22.14 -7.48
C ASP A 49 6.96 -20.98 -6.46
N SER A 50 6.57 -19.77 -6.87
CA SER A 50 6.49 -18.61 -5.97
C SER A 50 5.29 -18.71 -5.03
N PRO A 51 5.41 -18.31 -3.76
CA PRO A 51 4.25 -18.21 -2.85
C PRO A 51 3.21 -17.19 -3.31
N LEU A 52 3.58 -16.27 -4.21
CA LEU A 52 2.66 -15.32 -4.81
C LEU A 52 1.89 -15.91 -5.99
N TYR A 53 2.27 -17.08 -6.51
CA TYR A 53 1.65 -17.69 -7.67
C TYR A 53 0.16 -17.91 -7.44
N LYS A 54 -0.66 -17.36 -8.33
CA LYS A 54 -2.13 -17.39 -8.22
C LYS A 54 -2.67 -16.83 -6.89
N SER A 55 -1.97 -15.90 -6.24
CA SER A 55 -2.46 -15.22 -5.03
C SER A 55 -3.40 -14.03 -5.34
N LYS A 56 -3.70 -13.22 -4.32
CA LYS A 56 -4.51 -11.99 -4.41
C LYS A 56 -3.76 -10.83 -3.77
N LEU A 57 -4.04 -9.61 -4.21
CA LEU A 57 -3.52 -8.36 -3.67
C LEU A 57 -4.62 -7.60 -2.91
N LEU A 58 -4.34 -7.21 -1.67
CA LEU A 58 -5.17 -6.31 -0.87
C LEU A 58 -4.46 -4.96 -0.74
N VAL A 59 -5.15 -3.87 -1.06
CA VAL A 59 -4.61 -2.51 -0.98
C VAL A 59 -5.57 -1.62 -0.19
N PHE A 60 -5.02 -0.82 0.72
CA PHE A 60 -5.78 0.16 1.49
C PHE A 60 -5.41 1.58 1.05
N PHE A 61 -6.41 2.44 0.94
CA PHE A 61 -6.23 3.87 0.67
C PHE A 61 -6.96 4.72 1.72
N GLY A 62 -6.40 5.90 2.01
CA GLY A 62 -7.12 6.95 2.70
C GLY A 62 -8.12 7.62 1.75
N GLN A 63 -9.36 7.82 2.19
CA GLN A 63 -10.40 8.45 1.38
C GLN A 63 -10.06 9.87 0.91
N ILE A 64 -9.25 10.59 1.69
CA ILE A 64 -8.84 11.96 1.41
C ILE A 64 -7.31 12.09 1.35
N ASP A 65 -6.59 11.02 1.01
CA ASP A 65 -5.14 11.04 0.83
C ASP A 65 -4.80 11.86 -0.43
N ASP A 66 -3.97 12.88 -0.25
CA ASP A 66 -3.49 13.80 -1.29
C ASP A 66 -2.06 13.47 -1.76
N VAL A 67 -1.39 12.50 -1.12
CA VAL A 67 -0.06 12.00 -1.50
C VAL A 67 -0.20 10.78 -2.41
N VAL A 68 -1.09 9.84 -2.06
CA VAL A 68 -1.39 8.64 -2.85
C VAL A 68 -2.88 8.59 -3.17
N VAL A 69 -3.24 9.05 -4.36
CA VAL A 69 -4.64 9.10 -4.80
C VAL A 69 -5.12 7.69 -5.12
N GLY A 70 -5.93 7.12 -4.22
CA GLY A 70 -6.33 5.72 -4.31
C GLY A 70 -7.08 5.35 -5.59
N LYS A 71 -7.89 6.26 -6.13
CA LYS A 71 -8.62 6.04 -7.38
C LYS A 71 -7.66 5.88 -8.56
N GLU A 72 -6.75 6.83 -8.75
CA GLU A 72 -5.74 6.81 -9.82
C GLU A 72 -4.83 5.58 -9.69
N THR A 73 -4.37 5.31 -8.47
CA THR A 73 -3.54 4.13 -8.18
C THR A 73 -4.27 2.82 -8.49
N THR A 74 -5.56 2.73 -8.15
CA THR A 74 -6.38 1.54 -8.46
C THR A 74 -6.53 1.35 -9.97
N GLU A 75 -6.76 2.43 -10.72
CA GLU A 75 -6.83 2.39 -12.19
C GLU A 75 -5.51 1.89 -12.78
N ASP A 76 -4.37 2.30 -12.24
CA ASP A 76 -3.05 1.83 -12.68
C ASP A 76 -2.80 0.34 -12.36
N ILE A 77 -3.18 -0.12 -11.16
CA ILE A 77 -3.07 -1.54 -10.80
C ILE A 77 -3.92 -2.40 -11.73
N LEU A 78 -5.14 -1.97 -12.06
CA LEU A 78 -6.05 -2.70 -12.93
C LEU A 78 -5.55 -2.83 -14.38
N LYS A 79 -4.60 -1.99 -14.82
CA LYS A 79 -3.91 -2.17 -16.12
C LYS A 79 -2.98 -3.38 -16.11
N LEU A 80 -2.52 -3.82 -14.93
CA LEU A 80 -1.51 -4.88 -14.76
C LEU A 80 -2.10 -6.18 -14.19
N LEU A 81 -3.04 -6.05 -13.25
CA LEU A 81 -3.61 -7.15 -12.49
C LEU A 81 -5.12 -7.30 -12.77
N PRO A 82 -5.59 -8.53 -13.10
CA PRO A 82 -7.01 -8.80 -13.22
C PRO A 82 -7.81 -8.45 -11.95
N SER A 83 -9.01 -7.92 -12.11
CA SER A 83 -9.83 -7.40 -11.00
C SER A 83 -10.25 -8.47 -9.99
N ASP A 84 -10.38 -9.73 -10.40
CA ASP A 84 -10.72 -10.86 -9.51
C ASP A 84 -9.59 -11.21 -8.52
N ARG A 85 -8.39 -10.68 -8.74
CA ARG A 85 -7.21 -10.83 -7.88
C ARG A 85 -6.88 -9.58 -7.06
N LEU A 86 -7.66 -8.51 -7.19
CA LEU A 86 -7.47 -7.26 -6.47
C LEU A 86 -8.63 -7.00 -5.53
N GLN A 87 -8.33 -6.70 -4.27
CA GLN A 87 -9.27 -6.11 -3.32
C GLN A 87 -8.74 -4.74 -2.90
N VAL A 88 -9.59 -3.71 -3.00
CA VAL A 88 -9.26 -2.34 -2.61
C VAL A 88 -10.21 -1.88 -1.53
N GLU A 89 -9.66 -1.33 -0.45
CA GLU A 89 -10.40 -0.83 0.71
C GLU A 89 -10.09 0.65 0.92
N TYR A 90 -11.14 1.46 1.14
CA TYR A 90 -11.00 2.88 1.40
C TYR A 90 -11.37 3.18 2.86
N LEU A 91 -10.41 3.73 3.60
CA LEU A 91 -10.54 4.01 5.03
C LEU A 91 -10.63 5.52 5.30
N PRO A 92 -11.35 5.95 6.36
CA PRO A 92 -11.40 7.35 6.74
C PRO A 92 -10.00 7.93 7.02
N GLY A 93 -9.69 9.09 6.43
CA GLY A 93 -8.44 9.80 6.66
C GLY A 93 -7.62 10.06 5.39
N GLY A 94 -6.56 10.85 5.56
CA GLY A 94 -5.57 11.13 4.50
C GLY A 94 -4.39 10.17 4.57
N HIS A 95 -3.18 10.63 4.23
CA HIS A 95 -1.98 9.78 4.23
C HIS A 95 -1.69 9.04 5.55
N GLY A 96 -2.05 9.67 6.68
CA GLY A 96 -1.96 9.07 8.01
C GLY A 96 -3.09 8.09 8.37
N PHE A 97 -3.93 7.65 7.42
CA PHE A 97 -5.07 6.76 7.70
C PHE A 97 -4.71 5.46 8.44
N PRO A 98 -3.51 4.85 8.34
CA PRO A 98 -3.26 3.60 9.05
C PRO A 98 -3.29 3.75 10.57
N TYR A 99 -2.95 4.93 11.11
CA TYR A 99 -2.88 5.15 12.56
C TYR A 99 -4.25 5.02 13.26
N PRO A 100 -5.31 5.76 12.86
CA PRO A 100 -6.62 5.64 13.50
C PRO A 100 -7.43 4.42 13.08
N ASN A 101 -7.06 3.72 11.99
CA ASN A 101 -7.84 2.60 11.45
C ASN A 101 -7.18 1.23 11.66
N SER A 102 -6.22 1.12 12.58
CA SER A 102 -5.41 -0.09 12.78
C SER A 102 -6.24 -1.35 13.04
N GLU A 103 -7.24 -1.26 13.92
CA GLU A 103 -8.15 -2.38 14.22
C GLU A 103 -8.88 -2.86 12.96
N LYS A 104 -9.48 -1.92 12.21
CA LYS A 104 -10.20 -2.24 10.98
C LYS A 104 -9.29 -2.86 9.91
N ILE A 105 -8.06 -2.36 9.78
CA ILE A 105 -7.06 -2.92 8.86
C ILE A 105 -6.74 -4.36 9.25
N ILE A 106 -6.48 -4.63 10.53
CA ILE A 106 -6.16 -5.97 11.02
C ILE A 106 -7.31 -6.94 10.78
N GLU A 107 -8.54 -6.56 11.13
CA GLU A 107 -9.74 -7.37 10.88
C GLU A 107 -9.87 -7.72 9.39
N THR A 108 -9.67 -6.74 8.52
CA THR A 108 -9.78 -6.91 7.07
C THR A 108 -8.69 -7.84 6.54
N ILE A 109 -7.45 -7.69 7.02
CA ILE A 109 -6.33 -8.58 6.68
C ILE A 109 -6.62 -10.03 7.11
N LEU A 110 -7.10 -10.23 8.35
CA LEU A 110 -7.45 -11.56 8.86
C LEU A 110 -8.56 -12.20 8.02
N SER A 111 -9.61 -11.43 7.72
CA SER A 111 -10.70 -11.87 6.84
C SER A 111 -10.21 -12.21 5.44
N PHE A 112 -9.29 -11.42 4.89
CA PHE A 112 -8.72 -11.62 3.55
C PHE A 112 -7.92 -12.92 3.46
N TRP A 113 -7.17 -13.27 4.51
CA TRP A 113 -6.48 -14.55 4.60
C TRP A 113 -7.39 -15.74 4.88
N GLY A 114 -8.68 -15.53 5.17
CA GLY A 114 -9.64 -16.58 5.50
C GLY A 114 -9.62 -17.00 6.97
N SER A 115 -8.95 -16.24 7.84
CA SER A 115 -8.98 -16.42 9.29
C SER A 115 -10.16 -15.63 9.85
N LYS A 116 -11.21 -16.31 10.34
CA LYS A 116 -12.20 -15.64 11.19
C LYS A 116 -11.49 -15.22 12.50
N PRO A 117 -11.56 -13.95 12.92
CA PRO A 117 -11.06 -13.57 14.23
C PRO A 117 -11.85 -14.36 15.28
N SER A 118 -11.15 -15.14 16.10
CA SER A 118 -11.71 -15.72 17.32
C SER A 118 -12.01 -14.54 18.24
N VAL A 119 -13.29 -14.28 18.50
CA VAL A 119 -13.70 -13.34 19.54
C VAL A 119 -13.17 -13.89 20.87
N LEU A 120 -12.32 -13.12 21.55
CA LEU A 120 -11.89 -13.37 22.93
C LEU A 120 -12.99 -12.94 23.91
#